data_AF-A0A5S9IIN8-F1
#
_entry.id   AF-A0A5S9IIN8-F1
#
_cell.length_a   1.000
_cell.length_b   1.000
_cell.length_c   1.000
_cell.angle_alpha   90.00
_cell.angle_beta   90.00
_cell.angle_gamma   90.00
#
_symmetry.space_group_name_H-M   'P 1'
#
loop_
_entity.id
_entity.type
_entity.pdbx_description
1 polymer ?
#
loop_
_entity_poly.entity_id
_entity_poly.type
_entity_poly.pdbx_seq_one_letter_code
_entity_poly.pdbx_strand_id
1 'polypeptide(L)'
;MKPKFVKSKKTTLREKRKIKKLDPKNFTVADLHPDFIEGMESLRYNPNAKCHYELFSGGLLWTDERSPEAENRDKIWCELLVFRILLMYRSAIILRVEDNAKDYKRIWEKLNEAFPHWLIFRPDRQSNNHAQRIIEGLKNMKKELEEM
;
A
#
# COMPACT_ATOMS: atom_id res chain seq x y z
N MET A 1 -52.69 22.88 6.97
CA MET A 1 -51.66 22.20 7.79
C MET A 1 -50.34 22.23 7.01
N LYS A 2 -49.26 22.81 7.56
CA LYS A 2 -47.94 22.81 6.92
C LYS A 2 -47.11 21.62 7.43
N PRO A 3 -46.43 20.84 6.57
CA PRO A 3 -45.63 19.71 7.02
C PRO A 3 -44.37 20.19 7.76
N LYS A 4 -44.15 19.65 8.96
CA LYS A 4 -42.92 19.88 9.73
C LYS A 4 -41.79 19.06 9.11
N PHE A 5 -40.84 19.72 8.45
CA PHE A 5 -39.59 19.10 8.03
C PHE A 5 -38.77 18.73 9.26
N VAL A 6 -38.69 17.44 9.55
CA VAL A 6 -37.74 16.89 10.53
C VAL A 6 -36.34 17.00 9.91
N LYS A 7 -35.50 17.88 10.47
CA LYS A 7 -34.09 17.97 10.09
C LYS A 7 -33.41 16.66 10.49
N SER A 8 -33.27 15.74 9.54
CA SER A 8 -32.34 14.61 9.62
C SER A 8 -30.95 15.17 9.94
N LYS A 9 -30.41 14.83 11.10
CA LYS A 9 -29.01 15.08 11.43
C LYS A 9 -28.19 14.26 10.44
N LYS A 10 -27.71 14.90 9.37
CA LYS A 10 -26.60 14.37 8.56
C LYS A 10 -25.37 14.36 9.45
N THR A 11 -25.20 13.30 10.23
CA THR A 11 -23.93 12.98 10.87
C THR A 11 -22.94 12.78 9.74
N THR A 12 -22.10 13.78 9.49
CA THR A 12 -21.09 13.68 8.44
C THR A 12 -20.19 12.50 8.79
N LEU A 13 -19.97 11.59 7.83
CA LEU A 13 -19.03 10.46 7.97
C LEU A 13 -17.62 10.89 8.43
N ARG A 14 -17.32 12.19 8.29
CA ARG A 14 -16.07 12.85 8.64
C ARG A 14 -15.75 12.82 10.15
N GLU A 15 -16.72 12.64 11.04
CA GLU A 15 -16.52 12.78 12.49
C GLU A 15 -16.10 11.48 13.22
N LYS A 16 -16.07 10.30 12.57
CA LYS A 16 -15.88 9.02 13.29
C LYS A 16 -14.63 8.21 12.98
N ARG A 17 -13.78 8.62 12.04
CA ARG A 17 -12.52 7.89 11.78
C ARG A 17 -11.33 8.70 12.29
N LYS A 18 -11.04 8.58 13.59
CA LYS A 18 -9.67 8.79 14.06
C LYS A 18 -8.83 7.73 13.35
N ILE A 19 -8.13 8.13 12.28
CA ILE A 19 -7.13 7.29 11.64
C ILE A 19 -6.11 6.97 12.72
N LYS A 20 -6.18 5.75 13.26
CA LYS A 20 -5.18 5.25 14.21
C LYS A 20 -3.87 5.27 13.44
N LYS A 21 -2.91 6.09 13.85
CA LYS A 21 -1.57 6.08 13.25
C LYS A 21 -1.05 4.65 13.33
N LEU A 22 -0.62 4.10 12.20
CA LEU A 22 0.04 2.80 12.16
C LEU A 22 1.33 2.92 12.97
N ASP A 23 1.45 2.20 14.08
CA ASP A 23 2.67 2.10 14.86
C ASP A 23 3.39 0.81 14.46
N PRO A 24 4.51 0.88 13.72
CA PRO A 24 5.21 -0.30 13.26
C PRO A 24 5.68 -1.24 14.38
N LYS A 25 5.94 -0.70 15.58
CA LYS A 25 6.38 -1.50 16.74
C LYS A 25 5.26 -2.39 17.28
N ASN A 26 4.05 -1.84 17.28
CA ASN A 26 2.86 -2.48 17.85
C ASN A 26 1.90 -3.07 16.80
N PHE A 27 2.29 -3.04 15.52
CA PHE A 27 1.47 -3.57 14.43
C PHE A 27 1.13 -5.06 14.62
N THR A 28 -0.13 -5.39 14.39
CA THR A 28 -0.65 -6.76 14.32
C THR A 28 -1.50 -6.94 13.07
N VAL A 29 -1.66 -8.19 12.60
CA VAL A 29 -2.55 -8.51 11.47
C VAL A 29 -3.99 -8.07 11.75
N ALA A 30 -4.41 -8.12 13.01
CA ALA A 30 -5.74 -7.67 13.44
C ALA A 30 -5.95 -6.15 13.31
N ASP A 31 -4.89 -5.37 13.09
CA ASP A 31 -5.01 -3.94 12.77
C ASP A 31 -5.39 -3.70 11.29
N LEU A 32 -5.37 -4.73 10.43
CA LEU A 32 -5.81 -4.63 9.05
C LEU A 32 -7.33 -4.65 8.94
N HIS A 33 -7.85 -3.85 8.02
CA HIS A 33 -9.27 -3.88 7.68
C HIS A 33 -9.58 -5.17 6.89
N PRO A 34 -10.74 -5.83 7.13
CA PRO A 34 -11.14 -7.01 6.37
C PRO A 34 -11.19 -6.78 4.86
N ASP A 35 -11.76 -5.65 4.39
CA ASP A 35 -11.81 -5.31 2.96
C ASP A 35 -10.41 -5.21 2.32
N PHE A 36 -9.38 -4.78 3.06
CA PHE A 36 -7.99 -4.79 2.55
C PHE A 36 -7.48 -6.21 2.36
N ILE A 37 -7.70 -7.06 3.35
CA ILE A 37 -7.31 -8.46 3.28
C ILE A 37 -8.01 -9.11 2.10
N GLU A 38 -9.33 -8.97 1.99
CA GLU A 38 -10.12 -9.50 0.86
C GLU A 38 -9.61 -8.98 -0.49
N GLY A 39 -9.31 -7.67 -0.59
CA GLY A 39 -8.76 -7.07 -1.80
C GLY A 39 -7.37 -7.58 -2.18
N MET A 40 -6.52 -7.91 -1.21
CA MET A 40 -5.21 -8.53 -1.45
C MET A 40 -5.33 -10.00 -1.82
N GLU A 41 -6.28 -10.71 -1.20
CA GLU A 41 -6.64 -12.12 -1.47
C GLU A 41 -7.26 -12.32 -2.85
N SER A 42 -7.96 -11.31 -3.38
CA SER A 42 -8.60 -11.38 -4.70
C SER A 42 -7.61 -11.22 -5.87
N LEU A 43 -6.41 -10.69 -5.60
CA LEU A 43 -5.39 -10.48 -6.63
C LEU A 43 -4.94 -11.81 -7.24
N ARG A 44 -4.63 -11.79 -8.54
CA ARG A 44 -4.22 -12.98 -9.30
C ARG A 44 -2.94 -12.68 -10.07
N TYR A 45 -1.96 -13.55 -9.90
CA TYR A 45 -0.69 -13.43 -10.59
C TYR A 45 -0.90 -13.43 -12.11
N ASN A 46 -0.31 -12.44 -12.78
CA ASN A 46 -0.26 -12.37 -14.22
C ASN A 46 1.21 -12.34 -14.66
N PRO A 47 1.70 -13.36 -15.40
CA PRO A 47 3.09 -13.37 -15.89
C PRO A 47 3.40 -12.21 -16.84
N ASN A 48 2.37 -11.62 -17.45
CA ASN A 48 2.48 -10.46 -18.34
C ASN A 48 2.23 -9.12 -17.62
N ALA A 49 2.18 -9.12 -16.28
CA ALA A 49 1.97 -7.90 -15.52
C ALA A 49 3.09 -6.89 -15.77
N LYS A 50 2.71 -5.64 -16.05
CA LYS A 50 3.67 -4.56 -16.27
C LYS A 50 4.10 -4.00 -14.92
N CYS A 51 5.40 -3.80 -14.76
CA CYS A 51 5.96 -3.14 -13.57
C CYS A 51 5.98 -1.62 -13.77
N HIS A 52 5.61 -0.86 -12.75
CA HIS A 52 5.66 0.61 -12.75
C HIS A 52 6.36 1.10 -11.49
N TYR A 53 7.03 2.24 -11.59
CA TYR A 53 7.51 2.95 -10.40
C TYR A 53 6.34 3.70 -9.77
N GLU A 54 6.10 3.50 -8.46
CA GLU A 54 5.03 4.14 -7.70
C GLU A 54 5.63 5.27 -6.85
N LEU A 55 5.24 6.50 -7.19
CA LEU A 55 5.88 7.71 -6.71
C LEU A 55 5.82 7.88 -5.18
N PHE A 56 4.68 7.56 -4.57
CA PHE A 56 4.45 7.86 -3.15
C PHE A 56 5.13 6.89 -2.19
N SER A 57 5.49 5.69 -2.65
CA SER A 57 6.22 4.69 -1.86
C SER A 57 7.70 4.61 -2.21
N GLY A 58 8.14 5.19 -3.34
CA GLY A 58 9.45 4.86 -3.91
C GLY A 58 9.53 3.37 -4.33
N GLY A 59 8.37 2.78 -4.57
CA GLY A 59 8.13 1.37 -4.79
C GLY A 59 8.12 0.97 -6.25
N LEU A 60 8.24 -0.33 -6.50
CA LEU A 60 7.73 -0.91 -7.74
C LEU A 60 6.35 -1.51 -7.48
N LEU A 61 5.40 -1.24 -8.38
CA LEU A 61 4.03 -1.76 -8.36
C LEU A 61 3.73 -2.43 -9.68
N TRP A 62 3.22 -3.65 -9.65
CA TRP A 62 2.80 -4.35 -10.87
C TRP A 62 1.31 -4.18 -11.14
N THR A 63 0.92 -4.30 -12.42
CA THR A 63 -0.48 -4.13 -12.82
C THR A 63 -1.43 -5.16 -12.21
N ASP A 64 -0.94 -6.35 -11.86
CA ASP A 64 -1.71 -7.41 -11.19
C ASP A 64 -1.78 -7.24 -9.67
N GLU A 65 -1.05 -6.26 -9.11
CA GLU A 65 -1.10 -5.89 -7.69
C GLU A 65 -2.09 -4.74 -7.42
N ARG A 66 -2.88 -4.37 -8.42
CA ARG A 66 -3.94 -3.35 -8.29
C ARG A 66 -5.28 -4.06 -8.16
N SER A 67 -5.95 -3.90 -7.02
CA SER A 67 -7.34 -4.37 -6.89
C SER A 67 -8.23 -3.56 -7.84
N PRO A 68 -9.03 -4.20 -8.70
CA PRO A 68 -10.00 -3.52 -9.55
C PRO A 68 -11.15 -2.90 -8.72
N GLU A 69 -11.42 -3.41 -7.51
CA GLU A 69 -12.40 -2.83 -6.58
C GLU A 69 -11.91 -1.54 -5.89
N ALA A 70 -10.71 -1.05 -6.21
CA ALA A 70 -10.10 0.15 -5.63
C ALA A 70 -10.88 1.46 -5.90
N GLU A 71 -12.02 1.41 -6.59
CA GLU A 71 -12.91 2.54 -6.84
C GLU A 71 -13.62 3.06 -5.57
N ASN A 72 -13.70 2.27 -4.49
CA ASN A 72 -14.28 2.71 -3.21
C ASN A 72 -13.26 3.48 -2.35
N ARG A 73 -12.85 4.66 -2.86
CA ARG A 73 -11.69 5.46 -2.42
C ARG A 73 -11.60 5.71 -0.90
N ASP A 74 -12.73 5.86 -0.20
CA ASP A 74 -12.77 6.31 1.20
C ASP A 74 -12.38 5.25 2.25
N LYS A 75 -12.45 3.95 1.90
CA LYS A 75 -11.99 2.86 2.78
C LYS A 75 -10.50 2.59 2.62
N ILE A 76 -10.00 2.80 1.40
CA ILE A 76 -8.65 2.48 0.98
C ILE A 76 -7.61 3.44 1.57
N TRP A 77 -7.93 4.67 1.98
CA TRP A 77 -6.91 5.65 2.42
C TRP A 77 -5.99 5.22 3.58
N CYS A 78 -6.49 4.48 4.57
CA CYS A 78 -5.63 3.94 5.65
C CYS A 78 -4.82 2.73 5.17
N GLU A 79 -5.36 2.00 4.21
CA GLU A 79 -4.83 0.75 3.66
C GLU A 79 -3.80 1.02 2.55
N LEU A 80 -3.92 2.16 1.84
CA LEU A 80 -2.90 2.74 0.98
C LEU A 80 -1.60 2.94 1.75
N LEU A 81 -1.66 3.29 3.03
CA LEU A 81 -0.46 3.48 3.84
C LEU A 81 0.25 2.15 4.08
N VAL A 82 -0.48 1.09 4.48
CA VAL A 82 0.10 -0.24 4.67
C VAL A 82 0.67 -0.76 3.36
N PHE A 83 -0.09 -0.67 2.27
CA PHE A 83 0.35 -1.13 0.96
C PHE A 83 1.61 -0.36 0.50
N ARG A 84 1.64 0.98 0.66
CA ARG A 84 2.84 1.79 0.37
C ARG A 84 4.04 1.40 1.22
N ILE A 85 3.85 1.11 2.51
CA ILE A 85 4.91 0.62 3.40
C ILE A 85 5.47 -0.71 2.88
N LEU A 86 4.61 -1.63 2.42
CA LEU A 86 5.04 -2.89 1.84
C LEU A 86 5.82 -2.67 0.53
N LEU A 87 5.34 -1.81 -0.36
CA LEU A 87 6.04 -1.47 -1.61
C LEU A 87 7.43 -0.86 -1.33
N MET A 88 7.51 0.07 -0.38
CA MET A 88 8.75 0.70 0.05
C MET A 88 9.72 -0.31 0.66
N TYR A 89 9.26 -1.19 1.55
CA TYR A 89 10.13 -2.21 2.14
C TYR A 89 10.61 -3.23 1.10
N ARG A 90 9.76 -3.61 0.14
CA ARG A 90 10.18 -4.42 -1.02
C ARG A 90 11.26 -3.73 -1.84
N SER A 91 11.15 -2.42 -2.08
CA SER A 91 12.22 -1.66 -2.73
C SER A 91 13.53 -1.72 -1.93
N ALA A 92 13.48 -1.64 -0.61
CA ALA A 92 14.66 -1.76 0.23
C ALA A 92 15.33 -3.14 0.10
N ILE A 93 14.54 -4.23 0.01
CA ILE A 93 15.03 -5.58 -0.27
C ILE A 93 15.70 -5.65 -1.65
N ILE A 94 15.01 -5.17 -2.70
CA ILE A 94 15.53 -5.17 -4.08
C ILE A 94 16.88 -4.44 -4.16
N LEU A 95 16.99 -3.31 -3.45
CA LEU A 95 18.18 -2.46 -3.41
C LEU A 95 19.25 -2.94 -2.41
N ARG A 96 18.97 -3.96 -1.58
CA ARG A 96 19.86 -4.46 -0.50
C ARG A 96 20.24 -3.38 0.52
N VAL A 97 19.25 -2.59 0.94
CA VAL A 97 19.38 -1.48 1.90
C VAL A 97 18.33 -1.56 3.01
N GLU A 98 17.95 -2.77 3.41
CA GLU A 98 16.89 -3.04 4.40
C GLU A 98 17.12 -2.34 5.74
N ASP A 99 18.38 -2.09 6.11
CA ASP A 99 18.77 -1.35 7.32
C ASP A 99 18.19 0.07 7.34
N ASN A 100 18.01 0.69 6.17
CA ASN A 100 17.38 2.02 6.04
C ASN A 100 15.86 1.99 6.26
N ALA A 101 15.24 0.81 6.25
CA ALA A 101 13.80 0.60 6.40
C ALA A 101 13.46 -0.36 7.57
N LYS A 102 14.37 -0.53 8.53
CA LYS A 102 14.25 -1.50 9.63
C LYS A 102 12.97 -1.38 10.46
N ASP A 103 12.42 -0.17 10.60
CA ASP A 103 11.19 0.06 11.36
C ASP A 103 9.98 -0.63 10.71
N TYR A 104 10.03 -0.89 9.40
CA TYR A 104 8.96 -1.52 8.63
C TYR A 104 9.15 -3.02 8.42
N LYS A 105 10.36 -3.54 8.71
CA LYS A 105 10.68 -4.96 8.62
C LYS A 105 9.68 -5.84 9.36
N ARG A 106 9.31 -5.44 10.58
CA ARG A 106 8.35 -6.16 11.42
C ARG A 106 6.96 -6.26 10.79
N ILE A 107 6.51 -5.22 10.10
CA ILE A 107 5.22 -5.24 9.38
C ILE A 107 5.30 -6.23 8.23
N TRP A 108 6.37 -6.14 7.44
CA TRP A 108 6.62 -7.04 6.32
C TRP A 108 6.65 -8.51 6.76
N GLU A 109 7.46 -8.84 7.77
CA GLU A 109 7.61 -10.21 8.27
C GLU A 109 6.29 -10.78 8.78
N LYS A 110 5.53 -10.03 9.60
CA LYS A 110 4.23 -10.47 10.12
C LYS A 110 3.21 -10.73 9.02
N LEU A 111 3.19 -9.90 7.98
CA LEU A 111 2.26 -10.06 6.88
C LEU A 111 2.68 -11.17 5.91
N ASN A 112 3.99 -11.35 5.69
CA ASN A 112 4.49 -12.47 4.90
C ASN A 112 4.27 -13.82 5.62
N GLU A 113 4.38 -13.85 6.95
CA GLU A 113 4.05 -15.02 7.76
C GLU A 113 2.55 -15.35 7.68
N ALA A 114 1.68 -14.35 7.82
CA ALA A 114 0.24 -14.55 7.83
C ALA A 114 -0.37 -14.79 6.44
N PHE A 115 0.19 -14.17 5.40
CA PHE A 115 -0.34 -14.17 4.03
C PHE A 115 0.77 -14.40 2.99
N PRO A 116 1.48 -15.54 3.03
CA PRO A 116 2.66 -15.78 2.19
C PRO A 116 2.35 -15.81 0.69
N HIS A 117 1.09 -16.01 0.30
CA HIS A 117 0.63 -16.10 -1.08
C HIS A 117 0.30 -14.75 -1.71
N TRP A 118 0.26 -13.65 -0.96
CA TRP A 118 0.03 -12.32 -1.54
C TRP A 118 1.11 -11.99 -2.57
N LEU A 119 0.69 -11.41 -3.71
CA LEU A 119 1.58 -11.15 -4.84
C LEU A 119 2.79 -10.28 -4.48
N ILE A 120 2.61 -9.37 -3.50
CA ILE A 120 3.67 -8.46 -3.05
C ILE A 120 4.89 -9.20 -2.48
N PHE A 121 4.68 -10.40 -1.90
CA PHE A 121 5.73 -11.22 -1.28
C PHE A 121 6.37 -12.22 -2.24
N ARG A 122 6.01 -12.22 -3.52
CA ARG A 122 6.62 -13.15 -4.48
C ARG A 122 8.14 -12.95 -4.61
N PRO A 123 8.95 -14.02 -4.58
CA PRO A 123 10.41 -13.89 -4.70
C PRO A 123 10.88 -13.23 -6.00
N ASP A 124 10.19 -13.47 -7.12
CA ASP A 124 10.53 -12.85 -8.41
C ASP A 124 10.35 -11.33 -8.40
N ARG A 125 9.44 -10.82 -7.55
CA ARG A 125 9.18 -9.39 -7.35
C ARG A 125 10.18 -8.73 -6.40
N GLN A 126 10.97 -9.50 -5.66
CA GLN A 126 12.01 -9.03 -4.73
C GLN A 126 13.42 -9.07 -5.35
N SER A 127 13.54 -9.58 -6.58
CA SER A 127 14.83 -9.76 -7.24
C SER A 127 15.57 -8.44 -7.45
N ASN A 128 16.88 -8.44 -7.20
CA ASN A 128 17.77 -7.31 -7.47
C ASN A 128 17.80 -6.91 -8.96
N ASN A 129 17.35 -7.78 -9.87
CA ASN A 129 17.18 -7.44 -11.29
C ASN A 129 16.26 -6.22 -11.51
N HIS A 130 15.43 -5.87 -10.52
CA HIS A 130 14.54 -4.71 -10.57
C HIS A 130 15.18 -3.42 -10.03
N ALA A 131 16.39 -3.46 -9.46
CA ALA A 131 17.05 -2.33 -8.80
C ALA A 131 17.21 -1.12 -9.73
N GLN A 132 17.61 -1.36 -10.97
CA GLN A 132 17.80 -0.29 -11.96
C GLN A 132 16.51 0.51 -12.20
N ARG A 133 15.35 -0.16 -12.21
CA ARG A 133 14.04 0.48 -12.41
C ARG A 133 13.67 1.40 -11.25
N ILE A 134 14.04 1.03 -10.01
CA ILE A 134 13.84 1.87 -8.83
C ILE A 134 14.76 3.10 -8.91
N ILE A 135 16.03 2.90 -9.25
CA ILE A 135 17.02 3.99 -9.36
C ILE A 135 16.59 5.00 -10.42
N GLU A 136 16.12 4.54 -11.58
CA GLU A 136 15.59 5.41 -12.64
C GLU A 136 14.34 6.16 -12.19
N GLY A 137 13.40 5.49 -11.52
CA GLY A 137 12.22 6.14 -10.94
C GLY A 137 12.56 7.25 -9.96
N LEU A 138 13.52 7.02 -9.06
CA LEU A 138 14.01 8.02 -8.11
C LEU A 138 14.68 9.21 -8.81
N LYS A 139 15.47 8.97 -9.86
CA LYS A 139 16.10 10.04 -10.65
C LYS A 139 15.07 10.91 -11.36
N ASN A 140 14.06 10.28 -11.98
CA ASN A 140 13.00 11.01 -12.69
C ASN A 140 12.18 11.86 -11.71
N MET A 141 11.80 11.30 -10.56
CA MET A 141 11.12 12.05 -9.50
C MET A 141 11.94 13.27 -9.03
N LYS A 142 13.25 13.08 -8.80
CA LYS A 142 14.12 14.17 -8.38
C LYS A 142 14.16 15.30 -9.42
N LYS A 143 14.28 14.94 -10.71
CA LYS A 143 14.26 15.89 -11.81
C LYS A 143 12.95 16.68 -11.87
N GLU A 144 11.81 15.98 -11.77
CA GLU A 144 10.49 16.63 -11.78
C GLU A 144 10.34 17.63 -10.62
N LEU A 145 10.84 17.31 -9.43
CA LEU A 145 10.81 18.22 -8.27
C LEU A 145 11.73 19.45 -8.43
N GLU A 146 12.83 19.33 -9.18
CA GLU A 146 13.75 20.44 -9.47
C GLU A 146 13.20 21.40 -10.55
N GLU A 147 12.25 20.94 -11.36
CA GLU A 147 11.63 21.70 -12.45
C GLU A 147 10.32 22.43 -12.03
N MET A 148 9.85 22.22 -10.79
CA MET A 148 8.65 22.85 -10.20
C MET A 148 8.97 24.14 -9.43
#